data_AF-A0A1V5V9G8-F1
#
_entry.id   AF-A0A1V5V9G8-F1
#
_cell.length_a   1.000
_cell.length_b   1.000
_cell.length_c   1.000
_cell.angle_alpha   90.00
_cell.angle_beta   90.00
_cell.angle_gamma   90.00
#
_symmetry.space_group_name_H-M   'P 1'
#
loop_
_entity.id
_entity.type
_entity.pdbx_description
1 polymer ?
#
loop_
_entity_poly.entity_id
_entity_poly.type
_entity_poly.pdbx_seq_one_letter_code
_entity_poly.pdbx_strand_id
1 'polypeptide(L)' 'MACERIPVLCENCRYFKPYDNEDRTGECRRNAPQPVTASDTEEKYAVWPEVHESLWCGEFEASGKVRSSANT' A
#
# COMPACT_ATOMS: atom_id res chain seq x y z
N MET A 1 -15.54 -22.14 16.08
CA MET A 1 -15.62 -20.94 15.23
C MET A 1 -14.34 -20.16 15.43
N ALA A 2 -13.35 -20.35 14.55
CA ALA A 2 -12.13 -19.56 14.58
C ALA A 2 -12.41 -18.25 13.83
N CYS A 3 -12.24 -17.11 14.50
CA CYS A 3 -12.24 -15.82 13.86
C CYS A 3 -10.87 -15.67 13.18
N GLU A 4 -10.81 -15.89 11.86
CA GLU A 4 -9.57 -15.74 11.11
C GLU A 4 -9.14 -14.26 11.17
N ARG A 5 -8.05 -13.98 11.87
CA ARG A 5 -7.52 -12.62 11.98
C ARG A 5 -6.89 -12.23 10.65
N ILE A 6 -7.35 -11.13 10.05
CA ILE A 6 -6.74 -10.54 8.86
C ILE A 6 -5.32 -10.07 9.22
N PRO A 7 -4.28 -10.51 8.51
CA PRO A 7 -2.92 -10.02 8.73
C PRO A 7 -2.84 -8.50 8.50
N VAL A 8 -2.17 -7.79 9.40
CA VAL A 8 -1.93 -6.33 9.32
C VAL A 8 -0.85 -6.02 8.29
N LEU A 9 -1.16 -6.25 7.01
CA LEU A 9 -0.28 -6.02 5.86
C LEU A 9 -0.91 -4.99 4.92
N CYS A 10 -0.09 -4.26 4.16
CA CYS A 10 -0.57 -3.29 3.18
C CYS A 10 -1.54 -3.91 2.17
N GLU A 11 -1.30 -5.13 1.67
CA GLU A 11 -2.22 -5.81 0.74
C GLU A 11 -3.65 -5.98 1.28
N ASN A 12 -3.80 -6.06 2.59
CA ASN A 12 -5.08 -6.23 3.28
C ASN A 12 -5.64 -4.90 3.80
N CYS A 13 -4.95 -3.78 3.55
CA CYS A 13 -5.34 -2.48 4.03
C CYS A 13 -6.24 -1.76 3.01
N ARG A 14 -7.33 -1.12 3.47
CA ARG A 14 -8.25 -0.33 2.63
C ARG A 14 -7.57 0.82 1.87
N TYR A 15 -6.40 1.25 2.33
CA TYR A 15 -5.66 2.39 1.79
C TYR A 15 -4.62 2.00 0.74
N PHE A 16 -4.30 0.72 0.61
CA PHE A 16 -3.30 0.26 -0.34
C PHE A 16 -3.90 0.15 -1.73
N LYS A 17 -3.22 0.76 -2.71
CA LYS A 17 -3.52 0.56 -4.13
C LYS A 17 -2.31 -0.07 -4.79
N PRO A 18 -2.39 -1.35 -5.20
CA PRO A 18 -1.25 -2.03 -5.82
C PRO A 18 -0.92 -1.40 -7.18
N TYR A 19 0.38 -1.39 -7.52
CA TYR A 19 0.83 -1.24 -8.89
C TYR A 19 0.74 -2.57 -9.62
N ASP A 20 0.72 -2.51 -10.96
CA ASP A 20 0.85 -3.70 -11.81
C ASP A 20 2.35 -3.93 -12.06
N ASN A 21 3.06 -4.42 -11.04
CA ASN A 21 4.50 -4.68 -11.09
C ASN A 21 4.87 -5.97 -10.35
N GLU A 22 6.05 -6.51 -10.67
CA GLU A 22 6.56 -7.75 -10.05
C GLU A 22 7.08 -7.52 -8.63
N ASP A 23 7.47 -6.29 -8.30
CA ASP A 23 7.99 -5.87 -7.00
C ASP A 23 6.93 -5.84 -5.89
N ARG A 24 5.65 -6.04 -6.25
CA ARG A 24 4.52 -6.06 -5.31
C ARG A 24 4.46 -4.80 -4.45
N THR A 25 4.72 -3.66 -5.07
CA THR A 25 4.59 -2.34 -4.43
C THR A 25 3.27 -1.67 -4.82
N GLY A 26 2.95 -0.60 -4.12
CA GLY A 26 1.75 0.18 -4.39
C GLY A 26 1.73 1.48 -3.61
N GLU A 27 0.70 2.28 -3.86
CA GLU A 27 0.47 3.56 -3.20
C GLU A 27 -0.23 3.37 -1.85
N CYS A 28 0.32 3.97 -0.80
CA CYS A 28 -0.40 4.15 0.47
C CYS A 28 -1.25 5.43 0.41
N ARG A 29 -2.58 5.27 0.34
CA ARG A 29 -3.53 6.38 0.23
C ARG A 29 -4.13 6.86 1.55
N ARG A 30 -3.45 6.57 2.67
CA ARG A 30 -3.94 6.96 4.00
C ARG A 30 -3.83 8.47 4.23
N ASN A 31 -2.67 9.03 3.92
CA ASN A 31 -2.40 10.47 4.02
C ASN A 31 -2.33 11.06 2.62
N ALA A 32 -2.75 12.31 2.44
CA ALA A 32 -2.68 13.03 1.16
C ALA A 32 -1.30 12.89 0.47
N PRO A 33 -1.22 13.02 -0.86
CA PRO A 33 0.06 12.96 -1.58
C PRO A 33 1.07 13.95 -0.98
N GLN A 34 2.31 13.50 -0.84
CA GLN A 34 3.39 14.31 -0.28
C GLN A 34 4.14 15.02 -1.41
N PRO A 35 4.58 16.28 -1.20
CA PRO A 35 5.36 16.99 -2.19
C PRO A 35 6.74 16.33 -2.35
N VAL A 36 7.12 16.04 -3.58
CA VAL A 36 8.45 15.57 -3.96
C VAL A 36 9.01 16.51 -5.03
N THR A 37 10.32 16.73 -5.00
CA THR A 37 11.02 17.53 -6.00
C THR A 37 11.79 16.57 -6.90
N ALA A 38 11.56 16.64 -8.20
CA ALA A 38 12.35 15.87 -9.16
C ALA A 38 13.78 16.41 -9.20
N SER A 39 14.76 15.54 -8.99
CA SER A 39 16.18 15.91 -8.89
C SER A 39 16.71 16.58 -10.17
N ASP A 40 16.14 16.24 -11.32
CA ASP A 40 16.66 16.66 -12.63
C ASP A 40 16.04 17.95 -13.17
N THR A 41 14.81 18.30 -12.75
CA THR A 41 14.03 19.41 -13.34
C THR A 41 13.60 20.49 -12.34
N GLU A 42 13.85 20.29 -11.03
CA GLU A 42 13.29 21.10 -9.93
C GLU A 42 11.75 21.18 -9.91
N GLU A 43 11.07 20.36 -10.71
CA GLU A 43 9.62 20.30 -10.74
C GLU A 43 9.09 19.66 -9.47
N LYS A 44 7.98 20.20 -8.97
CA LYS A 44 7.32 19.72 -7.76
C LYS A 44 6.10 18.90 -8.14
N TYR A 45 6.10 17.64 -7.71
CA TYR A 45 4.98 16.74 -7.86
C TYR A 45 4.40 16.37 -6.50
N ALA A 46 3.15 15.93 -6.49
CA ALA A 46 2.53 15.38 -5.29
C ALA A 46 2.32 13.89 -5.53
N VAL A 47 2.99 13.05 -4.74
CA VAL A 47 2.97 11.59 -4.92
C VAL A 47 2.46 10.90 -3.67
N TRP A 48 1.71 9.81 -3.85
CA TRP A 48 1.40 8.93 -2.73
C TRP A 48 2.67 8.16 -2.34
N PRO A 49 2.93 7.93 -1.04
CA PRO A 49 4.06 7.11 -0.62
C PRO A 49 3.97 5.69 -1.20
N GLU A 50 5.07 5.21 -1.77
CA GLU A 50 5.19 3.83 -2.22
C GLU A 50 5.52 2.92 -1.03
N VAL A 51 4.81 1.79 -0.93
CA VAL A 51 5.00 0.77 0.09
C VAL A 51 4.92 -0.62 -0.53
N HIS A 52 5.62 -1.59 0.06
CA HIS A 52 5.52 -2.99 -0.33
C HIS A 52 4.28 -3.65 0.29
N GLU A 53 3.64 -4.57 -0.43
CA GLU A 53 2.36 -5.18 -0.04
C GLU A 53 2.42 -5.93 1.31
N SER A 54 3.60 -6.47 1.65
CA SER A 54 3.85 -7.20 2.90
C SER A 54 4.33 -6.33 4.08
N LEU A 55 4.38 -5.01 3.93
CA LEU A 55 4.75 -4.09 5.01
C LEU A 55 3.53 -3.55 5.76
N TRP A 56 3.80 -2.89 6.89
CA TRP A 56 2.79 -2.21 7.69
C TRP A 56 3.31 -0.85 8.16
N CYS A 57 2.53 0.20 7.90
CA CYS A 57 2.87 1.57 8.25
C CYS A 57 2.43 2.00 9.66
N GLY A 58 1.94 1.08 10.50
CA GLY A 58 1.43 1.38 11.85
C GLY A 58 -0.06 1.69 11.92
N GLU A 59 -0.70 1.95 10.77
CA GLU A 59 -2.00 2.61 10.70
C GLU A 59 -2.97 1.84 9.79
N PHE A 60 -3.07 0.54 10.08
CA PHE A 60 -3.82 -0.41 9.27
C PHE A 60 -5.32 -0.27 9.51
N GLU A 61 -6.07 -0.22 8.43
CA GLU A 61 -7.51 -0.45 8.44
C GLU A 61 -7.85 -1.56 7.46
N ALA A 62 -8.55 -2.59 7.94
CA ALA A 62 -8.89 -3.76 7.14
C ALA A 62 -9.74 -3.38 5.92
N SER A 63 -9.31 -3.84 4.75
CA SER A 63 -10.14 -3.89 3.57
C SER A 63 -11.15 -5.01 3.75
N GLY A 64 -12.41 -4.78 3.35
CA GLY A 64 -13.40 -5.87 3.24
C GLY A 64 -13.08 -6.89 2.14
N LYS A 65 -11.95 -6.73 1.44
CA LYS A 65 -11.44 -7.61 0.39
C LYS A 65 -10.08 -8.15 0.85
N VAL A 66 -10.04 -9.39 1.34
CA VAL A 66 -8.78 -10.10 1.57
C VAL A 66 -8.29 -10.59 0.21
N ARG A 67 -7.08 -10.20 -0.22
CA ARG A 67 -6.45 -10.80 -1.40
C ARG A 67 -5.91 -12.15 -0.93
N SER A 68 -6.62 -13.23 -1.21
CA SER A 68 -6.09 -14.58 -0.99
C SER A 68 -4.88 -14.74 -1.90
N SER A 69 -3.67 -14.68 -1.35
CA SER A 69 -2.46 -15.05 -2.08
C SER A 69 -2.66 -16.48 -2.59
N ALA A 70 -2.73 -16.64 -3.91
CA ALA A 70 -2.76 -17.95 -4.53
C ALA A 70 -1.41 -18.62 -4.25
N ASN A 71 -1.44 -19.65 -3.41
CA ASN A 71 -0.32 -20.55 -3.17
C ASN A 71 -0.05 -21.31 -4.48
N THR A 72 1.17 -21.22 -5.03
CA THR A 72 1.67 -22.10 -6.10
C THR A 72 2.88 -22.84 -5.57
#